data_AF-A0A6B2LTD1-F1
#
_entry.id   AF-A0A6B2LTD1-F1
#
_cell.length_a   1.000
_cell.length_b   1.000
_cell.length_c   1.000
_cell.angle_alpha   90.00
_cell.angle_beta   90.00
_cell.angle_gamma   90.00
#
_symmetry.space_group_name_H-M   'P 1'
#
loop_
_entity.id
_entity.type
_entity.pdbx_description
1 polymer ?
#
loop_
_entity_poly.entity_id
_entity_poly.type
_entity_poly.pdbx_seq_one_letter_code
_entity_poly.pdbx_strand_id
1 'polypeptide(L)'
;MSWIWVNGKEHKFIVSDKRHLDSKKINKKVEELYENIKLAGFKPITRFVLKEVNVEMLEKELCGHSEKMAIAFGLLKAEEMNEKPGEIIVYKNLRVCGDCHE
;
A
#
# COMPACT_ATOMS: atom_id res chain seq x y z
N MET A 1 0.56 -8.50 6.46
CA MET A 1 0.32 -9.36 5.29
C MET A 1 -1.12 -9.14 4.88
N SER A 2 -1.31 -8.83 3.61
CA SER A 2 -2.61 -8.55 3.01
C SER A 2 -2.70 -9.25 1.66
N TRP A 3 -3.91 -9.50 1.18
CA TRP A 3 -4.12 -10.10 -0.13
C TRP A 3 -5.38 -9.58 -0.79
N ILE A 4 -5.40 -9.64 -2.11
CA ILE A 4 -6.55 -9.28 -2.96
C ILE A 4 -6.76 -10.34 -4.03
N TRP A 5 -7.94 -10.33 -4.62
CA TRP A 5 -8.27 -11.13 -5.79
C TRP A 5 -8.31 -10.23 -7.02
N VAL A 6 -7.50 -10.56 -8.02
CA VAL A 6 -7.51 -9.89 -9.34
C VAL A 6 -7.56 -10.97 -10.40
N ASN A 7 -8.50 -10.86 -11.34
CA ASN A 7 -8.66 -11.81 -12.44
C ASN A 7 -8.73 -13.28 -11.98
N GLY A 8 -9.47 -13.54 -10.90
CA GLY A 8 -9.62 -14.88 -10.33
C GLY A 8 -8.36 -15.45 -9.67
N LYS A 9 -7.31 -14.64 -9.49
CA LYS A 9 -6.06 -15.05 -8.84
C LYS A 9 -5.84 -14.32 -7.53
N GLU A 10 -5.38 -15.05 -6.52
CA GLU A 10 -4.95 -14.50 -5.24
C GLU A 10 -3.56 -13.86 -5.36
N HIS A 11 -3.42 -12.62 -4.89
CA HIS A 11 -2.15 -11.90 -4.82
C HIS A 11 -1.85 -11.49 -3.38
N LYS A 12 -0.71 -11.96 -2.84
CA LYS A 12 -0.28 -11.71 -1.46
C LYS A 12 0.81 -10.66 -1.39
N PHE A 13 0.70 -9.79 -0.40
CA PHE A 13 1.64 -8.72 -0.11
C PHE A 13 2.11 -8.84 1.33
N ILE A 14 3.43 -8.92 1.49
CA ILE A 14 4.12 -8.96 2.77
C ILE A 14 5.07 -7.78 2.80
N VAL A 15 5.10 -7.05 3.93
CA VAL A 15 6.00 -5.92 4.13
C VAL A 15 7.44 -6.39 3.90
N SER A 16 8.21 -5.62 3.14
CA SER A 16 9.60 -5.93 2.77
C SER A 16 9.80 -7.13 1.83
N ASP A 17 8.73 -7.77 1.34
CA ASP A 17 8.84 -8.83 0.35
C ASP A 17 8.99 -8.27 -1.06
N LYS A 18 10.17 -8.52 -1.66
CA LYS A 18 10.51 -8.10 -3.03
C LYS A 18 10.27 -9.19 -4.07
N ARG A 19 9.74 -10.35 -3.68
CA ARG A 19 9.55 -11.52 -4.58
C ARG A 19 8.38 -11.35 -5.55
N HIS A 20 7.50 -10.37 -5.33
CA HIS A 20 6.42 -10.08 -6.28
C HIS A 20 7.01 -9.53 -7.59
N LEU A 21 6.65 -10.13 -8.72
CA LEU A 21 7.16 -9.75 -10.05
C LEU A 21 6.90 -8.27 -10.36
N ASP A 22 5.72 -7.77 -9.98
CA ASP A 22 5.33 -6.37 -10.15
C ASP A 22 5.80 -5.44 -9.02
N SER A 23 6.66 -5.87 -8.09
CA SER A 23 7.04 -5.10 -6.88
C SER A 23 7.52 -3.67 -7.19
N LYS A 24 8.34 -3.49 -8.22
CA LYS A 24 8.80 -2.16 -8.65
C LYS A 24 7.66 -1.25 -9.12
N LYS A 25 6.73 -1.79 -9.93
CA LYS A 25 5.56 -1.05 -10.42
C LYS A 25 4.63 -0.67 -9.26
N ILE A 26 4.39 -1.61 -8.36
CA ILE A 26 3.56 -1.40 -7.17
C ILE A 26 4.15 -0.28 -6.31
N ASN A 27 5.45 -0.33 -6.00
CA ASN A 27 6.08 0.72 -5.21
C ASN A 27 5.96 2.09 -5.86
N LYS A 28 6.21 2.18 -7.17
CA LYS A 28 6.04 3.44 -7.92
C LYS A 28 4.61 3.95 -7.87
N LYS A 29 3.61 3.06 -7.99
CA LYS A 29 2.20 3.45 -7.88
C LYS A 29 1.84 3.91 -6.47
N VAL A 30 2.39 3.26 -5.44
CA VAL A 30 2.21 3.69 -4.05
C VAL A 30 2.79 5.10 -3.84
N GLU A 31 3.97 5.39 -4.39
CA GLU A 31 4.57 6.73 -4.34
C GLU A 31 3.69 7.77 -5.05
N GLU A 32 3.23 7.48 -6.27
CA GLU A 32 2.32 8.34 -7.05
C GLU A 32 1.01 8.63 -6.29
N LEU A 33 0.37 7.58 -5.74
CA LEU A 33 -0.85 7.74 -4.95
C LEU A 33 -0.61 8.59 -3.70
N TYR A 34 0.55 8.43 -3.08
CA TYR A 34 0.92 9.17 -1.89
C TYR A 34 1.12 10.66 -2.18
N GLU A 35 1.79 11.01 -3.28
CA GLU A 35 1.91 12.39 -3.76
C GLU A 35 0.54 12.99 -4.06
N ASN A 36 -0.33 12.24 -4.75
CA ASN A 36 -1.68 12.69 -5.08
C ASN A 36 -2.53 13.01 -3.84
N ILE A 37 -2.52 12.12 -2.83
CA ILE A 37 -3.29 12.39 -1.60
C ILE A 37 -2.68 13.53 -0.78
N LYS A 38 -1.36 13.70 -0.78
CA LYS A 38 -0.69 14.86 -0.15
C LYS A 38 -1.18 16.17 -0.80
N LEU A 39 -1.21 16.22 -2.13
CA LEU A 39 -1.74 17.38 -2.88
C LEU A 39 -3.23 17.61 -2.59
N ALA A 40 -3.99 16.55 -2.33
CA ALA A 40 -5.38 16.64 -1.87
C ALA A 40 -5.54 17.05 -0.39
N GLY A 41 -4.44 17.32 0.32
CA GLY A 41 -4.45 17.84 1.70
C GLY A 41 -4.30 16.77 2.79
N PHE A 42 -3.98 15.51 2.44
CA PHE A 42 -3.67 14.48 3.42
C PHE A 42 -2.43 14.85 4.24
N LYS A 43 -2.56 14.83 5.57
CA LYS A 43 -1.47 15.03 6.53
C LYS A 43 -1.23 13.73 7.30
N PRO A 44 -0.05 13.09 7.18
CA PRO A 44 0.25 11.87 7.92
C PRO A 44 0.31 12.14 9.43
N ILE A 45 -0.23 11.22 10.23
CA ILE A 45 -0.14 11.24 11.68
C ILE A 45 1.22 10.66 12.08
N THR A 46 2.11 11.47 12.67
CA THR A 46 3.50 11.11 12.98
C THR A 46 3.73 10.76 14.46
N ARG A 47 2.66 10.63 15.26
CA ARG A 47 2.74 10.49 16.72
C ARG A 47 3.24 9.11 17.22
N PHE A 48 3.19 8.08 16.38
CA PHE A 48 3.60 6.71 16.71
C PHE A 48 5.03 6.37 16.30
N VAL A 49 5.80 7.39 15.93
CA VAL A 49 7.12 7.26 15.35
C VAL A 49 8.17 7.30 16.45
N LEU A 50 9.01 6.26 16.54
CA LEU A 50 10.23 6.30 17.35
C LEU A 50 11.10 7.48 16.89
N LYS A 51 11.42 8.36 17.85
CA LYS A 51 11.86 9.76 17.72
C LYS A 51 13.10 10.07 16.84
N GLU A 52 13.67 9.11 16.11
CA GLU A 52 14.93 9.28 15.36
C GLU A 52 14.85 8.78 13.91
N VAL A 53 13.65 8.56 13.36
CA VAL A 53 13.50 8.16 11.95
C VAL A 53 13.11 9.38 11.11
N ASN A 54 13.98 9.74 10.15
CA ASN A 54 13.76 10.80 9.16
C ASN A 54 12.36 10.64 8.52
N VAL A 55 11.58 11.73 8.42
CA VAL A 55 10.23 11.75 7.83
C VAL A 55 10.20 11.09 6.45
N GLU A 56 11.26 11.23 5.66
CA GLU A 56 11.41 10.60 4.34
C GLU A 56 11.59 9.07 4.40
N MET A 57 12.23 8.57 5.47
CA MET A 57 12.32 7.15 5.79
C MET A 57 10.98 6.62 6.31
N LEU A 58 10.25 7.46 7.04
CA LEU A 58 8.91 7.18 7.54
C LEU A 58 7.88 7.03 6.41
N GLU A 59 8.00 7.87 5.38
CA GLU A 59 7.18 7.80 4.18
C GLU A 59 7.38 6.46 3.46
N LYS A 60 8.60 5.93 3.44
CA LYS A 60 8.91 4.59 2.92
C LYS A 60 8.34 3.46 3.78
N GLU A 61 8.42 3.57 5.11
CA GLU A 61 7.89 2.52 6.01
C GLU A 61 6.35 2.51 6.05
N LEU A 62 5.71 3.69 6.11
CA LEU A 62 4.25 3.82 6.06
C LEU A 62 3.69 3.45 4.69
N CYS A 63 4.41 3.68 3.58
CA CYS A 63 4.07 3.16 2.26
C CYS A 63 4.19 1.63 2.17
N GLY A 64 4.93 1.01 3.09
CA GLY A 64 5.16 -0.43 3.15
C GLY A 64 4.02 -1.25 3.75
N HIS A 65 2.92 -0.64 4.18
CA HIS A 65 1.76 -1.42 4.62
C HIS A 65 1.28 -2.32 3.48
N SER A 66 1.21 -3.62 3.75
CA SER A 66 0.81 -4.65 2.78
C SER A 66 -0.52 -4.34 2.10
N GLU A 67 -1.39 -3.58 2.75
CA GLU A 67 -2.66 -3.06 2.26
C GLU A 67 -2.49 -2.01 1.16
N LYS A 68 -1.58 -1.05 1.34
CA LYS A 68 -1.31 -0.02 0.32
C LYS A 68 -0.75 -0.65 -0.95
N MET A 69 0.15 -1.62 -0.79
CA MET A 69 0.66 -2.42 -1.91
C MET A 69 -0.47 -3.16 -2.63
N ALA A 70 -1.41 -3.73 -1.88
CA ALA A 70 -2.55 -4.43 -2.44
C ALA A 70 -3.49 -3.49 -3.22
N ILE A 71 -3.82 -2.32 -2.67
CA ILE A 71 -4.63 -1.31 -3.36
C ILE A 71 -3.94 -0.84 -4.63
N ALA A 72 -2.65 -0.48 -4.54
CA ALA A 72 -1.87 -0.05 -5.68
C ALA A 72 -1.80 -1.12 -6.78
N PHE A 73 -1.66 -2.39 -6.41
CA PHE A 73 -1.70 -3.49 -7.37
C PHE A 73 -3.07 -3.62 -8.05
N GLY A 74 -4.18 -3.51 -7.30
CA GLY A 74 -5.53 -3.54 -7.86
C GLY A 74 -5.76 -2.41 -8.88
N LEU A 75 -5.32 -1.19 -8.55
CA LEU A 75 -5.40 -0.04 -9.46
C LEU A 75 -4.52 -0.21 -10.70
N LEU A 76 -3.27 -0.67 -10.52
CA LEU A 76 -2.36 -0.94 -11.64
C LEU A 76 -2.94 -1.95 -12.61
N LYS A 77 -3.59 -3.01 -12.11
CA LYS A 77 -4.18 -4.03 -12.98
C LYS A 77 -5.40 -3.50 -13.73
N ALA A 78 -6.23 -2.68 -13.11
CA ALA A 78 -7.32 -2.00 -13.82
C ALA A 78 -6.78 -1.10 -14.94
N GLU A 79 -5.72 -0.32 -14.66
CA GLU A 79 -5.04 0.52 -15.67
C GLU A 79 -4.42 -0.31 -16.81
N GLU A 80 -3.70 -1.39 -16.49
CA GLU A 80 -3.11 -2.29 -17.49
C GLU A 80 -4.15 -2.97 -18.39
N MET A 81 -5.37 -3.19 -17.88
CA MET A 81 -6.49 -3.75 -18.63
C MET A 81 -7.34 -2.68 -19.34
N ASN A 82 -7.01 -1.40 -19.17
CA ASN A 82 -7.80 -0.27 -19.67
C ASN A 82 -9.27 -0.30 -19.19
N GLU A 83 -9.46 -0.76 -17.96
CA GLU A 83 -10.76 -0.84 -17.28
C GLU A 83 -10.85 0.20 -16.17
N LYS A 84 -12.07 0.69 -15.92
CA LYS A 84 -12.29 1.51 -14.73
C LYS A 84 -12.11 0.61 -13.49
N PRO A 85 -11.30 1.01 -12.49
CA PRO A 85 -11.15 0.22 -11.28
C PRO A 85 -12.53 0.06 -10.63
N GLY A 86 -12.97 -1.19 -10.53
CA GLY A 86 -14.16 -1.57 -9.77
C GLY A 86 -13.90 -1.52 -8.27
N GLU A 87 -14.64 -2.33 -7.51
CA GLU A 87 -14.41 -2.47 -6.08
C GLU A 87 -13.11 -3.26 -5.81
N ILE A 88 -12.21 -2.70 -5.01
CA ILE A 88 -10.98 -3.36 -4.57
C ILE A 88 -11.16 -3.83 -3.12
N ILE A 89 -11.30 -5.14 -2.92
CA ILE A 89 -11.49 -5.73 -1.60
C ILE A 89 -10.15 -6.25 -1.08
N VAL A 90 -9.62 -5.59 -0.04
CA VAL A 90 -8.37 -5.95 0.61
C VAL A 90 -8.63 -6.78 1.85
N TYR A 91 -8.11 -8.00 1.86
CA TYR A 91 -8.12 -8.88 3.02
C TYR A 91 -6.80 -8.74 3.79
N LYS A 92 -6.86 -8.78 5.12
CA LYS A 92 -5.69 -8.70 5.99
C LYS A 92 -5.84 -9.68 7.15
N ASN A 93 -4.74 -10.30 7.55
CA ASN A 93 -4.71 -11.05 8.81
C ASN A 93 -4.59 -10.08 10.00
N LEU A 94 -5.56 -10.15 10.93
CA LEU A 94 -5.68 -9.36 12.16
C LEU A 94 -4.61 -9.73 13.22
N ARG A 95 -3.33 -9.84 12.88
CA ARG A 95 -2.30 -9.45 13.85
C ARG A 95 -2.28 -7.93 13.83
N VAL A 96 -3.13 -7.36 14.69
CA VAL A 96 -3.32 -5.92 14.85
C VAL A 96 -1.98 -5.33 15.29
N CYS A 97 -1.44 -4.41 14.48
CA CYS A 97 -0.35 -3.53 14.91
C CYS A 97 -0.96 -2.50 15.87
N GLY A 98 -0.33 -2.23 17.02
CA GLY A 98 -0.78 -1.19 17.95
C GLY A 98 -0.93 0.20 17.30
N ASP A 99 -0.24 0.43 16.19
CA ASP A 99 -0.30 1.65 15.36
C ASP A 99 -1.66 1.90 14.67
N CYS A 100 -2.53 0.89 14.57
CA CYS A 100 -3.85 1.04 13.91
C CYS A 100 -5.04 1.05 14.88
N HIS A 101 -4.82 0.92 16.19
CA HIS A 101 -5.89 0.74 17.17
C HIS A 101 -5.92 1.82 18.27
N GLU A 102 -5.02 2.82 18.22
CA GLU A 102 -5.05 4.01 19.10
C GLU A 102 -4.78 5.34 18.37
#